data_AF-A0A645DWI0-F1
#
_entry.id   AF-A0A645DWI0-F1
#
_cell.length_a   1.000
_cell.length_b   1.000
_cell.length_c   1.000
_cell.angle_alpha   90.00
_cell.angle_beta   90.00
_cell.angle_gamma   90.00
#
_symmetry.space_group_name_H-M   'P 1'
#
loop_
_entity.id
_entity.type
_entity.pdbx_description
1 polymer ?
#
loop_
_entity_poly.entity_id
_entity_poly.type
_entity_poly.pdbx_seq_one_letter_code
_entity_poly.pdbx_strand_id
1 'polypeptide(L)'
;MRKGVVNLIALLSEIHGIQELTMTSNGILLPRFAKELKAAGLNRINISLDTMDPERFAEVSRGGRLEDVIAGIYAAVEAGLTPVKLNCVIRNSPAEPDALSVKQFADSRGIEVRFIHLMNLNTGEFSKVIGGDGGNCATCNRLRLTANGNLIPCLFSNMEFNIRKLGIEKAFEFALSNKPKSGTTSNTHGFYNTGG
;
A
#
# COMPACT_ATOMS: atom_id res chain seq x y z
N MET A 1 -9.36 -9.52 4.34
CA MET A 1 -8.47 -10.08 3.29
C MET A 1 -9.34 -10.74 2.22
N ARG A 2 -9.01 -10.59 0.93
CA ARG A 2 -9.78 -11.19 -0.17
C ARG A 2 -9.53 -12.70 -0.25
N LYS A 3 -10.60 -13.49 -0.39
CA LYS A 3 -10.49 -14.95 -0.61
C LYS A 3 -9.63 -15.21 -1.87
N GLY A 4 -8.73 -16.18 -1.78
CA GLY A 4 -7.85 -16.58 -2.88
C GLY A 4 -6.57 -15.75 -3.05
N VAL A 5 -6.26 -14.79 -2.16
CA VAL A 5 -5.04 -13.97 -2.27
C VAL A 5 -3.75 -14.79 -2.22
N VAL A 6 -3.72 -15.86 -1.42
CA VAL A 6 -2.56 -16.76 -1.32
C VAL A 6 -2.30 -17.44 -2.67
N ASN A 7 -3.35 -17.98 -3.29
CA ASN A 7 -3.27 -18.57 -4.62
C ASN A 7 -2.85 -17.54 -5.68
N LEU A 8 -3.36 -16.31 -5.61
CA LEU A 8 -2.93 -15.25 -6.53
C LEU A 8 -1.44 -14.95 -6.40
N ILE A 9 -0.90 -14.87 -5.18
CA ILE A 9 0.53 -14.65 -4.95
C ILE A 9 1.35 -15.81 -5.52
N ALA A 10 0.92 -17.05 -5.34
CA ALA A 10 1.57 -18.21 -5.92
C ALA A 10 1.62 -18.14 -7.46
N LEU A 11 0.50 -17.81 -8.11
CA LEU A 11 0.47 -17.65 -9.57
C LEU A 11 1.38 -16.51 -10.06
N LEU A 12 1.48 -15.42 -9.30
CA LEU A 12 2.34 -14.30 -9.66
C LEU A 12 3.83 -14.60 -9.43
N SER A 13 4.17 -15.40 -8.41
CA SER A 13 5.57 -15.70 -8.08
C SER A 13 6.23 -16.64 -9.10
N GLU A 14 5.43 -17.38 -9.87
CA GLU A 14 5.89 -18.23 -10.97
C GLU A 14 6.18 -17.46 -12.28
N ILE A 15 5.79 -16.18 -12.38
CA ILE A 15 5.96 -15.41 -13.61
C ILE A 15 7.43 -14.98 -13.76
N HIS A 16 8.08 -15.50 -14.80
CA HIS A 16 9.43 -15.10 -15.16
C HIS A 16 9.52 -13.58 -15.40
N GLY A 17 10.49 -12.94 -14.75
CA GLY A 17 10.71 -11.49 -14.79
C GLY A 17 10.14 -10.72 -13.60
N ILE A 18 9.24 -11.32 -12.81
CA ILE A 18 8.83 -10.75 -11.52
C ILE A 18 9.91 -11.06 -10.47
N GLN A 19 10.63 -10.03 -10.05
CA GLN A 19 11.70 -10.17 -9.05
C GLN A 19 11.20 -10.01 -7.61
N GLU A 20 10.08 -9.30 -7.43
CA GLU A 20 9.58 -8.96 -6.10
C GLU A 20 8.06 -8.80 -6.05
N LEU A 21 7.45 -9.47 -5.08
CA LEU A 21 6.06 -9.34 -4.69
C LEU A 21 5.97 -8.69 -3.30
N THR A 22 5.30 -7.55 -3.25
CA THR A 22 5.01 -6.83 -2.02
C THR A 22 3.51 -6.63 -1.87
N MET A 23 3.00 -6.79 -0.65
CA MET A 23 1.61 -6.48 -0.31
C MET A 23 1.55 -5.34 0.71
N THR A 24 0.48 -4.56 0.69
CA THR A 24 0.13 -3.63 1.78
C THR A 24 -1.13 -4.13 2.48
N SER A 25 -1.16 -4.10 3.81
CA SER A 25 -2.28 -4.59 4.64
C SER A 25 -2.46 -3.75 5.89
N ASN A 26 -3.63 -3.82 6.53
CA ASN A 26 -3.82 -3.31 7.89
C ASN A 26 -3.30 -4.28 8.97
N GLY A 27 -2.79 -5.45 8.58
CA GLY A 27 -2.06 -6.36 9.47
C GLY A 27 -2.91 -7.31 10.33
N ILE A 28 -4.16 -6.96 10.64
CA ILE A 28 -5.04 -7.69 11.58
C ILE A 28 -5.16 -9.20 11.28
N LEU A 29 -5.13 -9.60 10.01
CA LEU A 29 -5.29 -11.01 9.60
C LEU A 29 -3.97 -11.75 9.39
N LEU A 30 -2.82 -11.09 9.56
CA LEU A 30 -1.51 -11.70 9.34
C LEU A 30 -1.17 -12.85 10.30
N PRO A 31 -1.63 -12.90 11.57
CA PRO A 31 -1.39 -14.08 12.41
C PRO A 31 -1.90 -15.38 11.78
N ARG A 32 -2.98 -15.29 11.00
CA ARG A 32 -3.55 -16.44 10.29
C ARG A 32 -2.84 -16.75 8.97
N PHE A 33 -2.37 -15.73 8.25
CA PHE A 33 -1.97 -15.89 6.84
C PHE A 33 -0.50 -15.66 6.54
N ALA A 34 0.30 -15.07 7.44
CA ALA A 34 1.67 -14.63 7.13
C ALA A 34 2.55 -15.78 6.61
N LYS A 35 2.46 -16.97 7.24
CA LYS A 35 3.21 -18.17 6.82
C LYS A 35 2.79 -18.65 5.43
N GLU A 36 1.49 -18.72 5.16
CA GLU A 36 0.97 -19.12 3.85
C GLU A 36 1.36 -18.11 2.75
N LEU A 37 1.31 -16.81 3.05
CA LEU A 37 1.71 -15.76 2.13
C LEU A 37 3.20 -15.85 1.79
N LYS A 38 4.06 -16.11 2.79
CA LYS A 38 5.49 -16.33 2.56
C LYS A 38 5.72 -17.56 1.70
N ALA A 39 5.07 -18.68 2.03
CA ALA A 39 5.21 -19.94 1.28
C ALA A 39 4.75 -19.79 -0.18
N ALA A 40 3.75 -18.95 -0.46
CA ALA A 40 3.29 -18.63 -1.81
C ALA A 40 4.28 -17.77 -2.61
N GLY A 41 5.33 -17.24 -1.99
CA GLY A 41 6.35 -16.41 -2.63
C GLY A 41 6.23 -14.91 -2.38
N LEU A 42 5.42 -14.46 -1.41
CA LEU A 42 5.43 -13.05 -1.00
C LEU A 42 6.78 -12.70 -0.37
N ASN A 43 7.47 -11.68 -0.89
CA ASN A 43 8.80 -11.31 -0.39
C ASN A 43 8.71 -10.49 0.90
N ARG A 44 7.93 -9.41 0.87
CA ARG A 44 7.80 -8.46 1.98
C ARG A 44 6.39 -7.87 2.10
N ILE A 45 6.14 -7.20 3.21
CA ILE A 45 4.85 -6.58 3.49
C ILE A 45 4.99 -5.16 4.07
N ASN A 46 4.06 -4.29 3.67
CA ASN A 46 3.84 -3.00 4.31
C ASN A 46 2.58 -3.06 5.17
N ILE A 47 2.65 -2.54 6.39
CA ILE A 47 1.53 -2.54 7.33
C ILE A 47 1.12 -1.10 7.64
N SER A 48 -0.16 -0.77 7.44
CA SER A 48 -0.69 0.54 7.80
C SER A 48 -0.85 0.65 9.31
N LEU A 49 -0.23 1.65 9.92
CA LEU A 49 -0.33 1.98 11.34
C LEU A 49 -0.15 3.49 11.52
N ASP A 50 -1.24 4.18 11.83
CA ASP A 50 -1.27 5.65 11.87
C ASP A 50 -1.12 6.23 13.28
N THR A 51 -1.32 5.41 14.33
CA THR A 51 -1.19 5.82 15.73
C THR A 51 -0.92 4.61 16.64
N MET A 52 -0.23 4.83 17.76
CA MET A 52 -0.06 3.87 18.85
C MET A 52 -1.05 4.09 20.01
N ASP A 53 -1.97 5.05 19.88
CA ASP A 53 -3.04 5.28 20.83
C ASP A 53 -4.23 4.35 20.51
N PRO A 54 -4.68 3.48 21.44
CA PRO A 54 -5.76 2.53 21.17
C PRO A 54 -7.11 3.17 20.83
N GLU A 55 -7.46 4.30 21.44
CA GLU A 55 -8.73 4.98 21.19
C GLU A 55 -8.72 5.60 19.79
N ARG A 56 -7.66 6.34 19.44
CA ARG A 56 -7.49 6.89 18.10
C ARG A 56 -7.37 5.81 17.05
N PHE A 57 -6.67 4.72 17.37
CA PHE A 57 -6.57 3.58 16.47
C PHE A 57 -7.96 3.02 16.16
N ALA A 58 -8.80 2.83 17.18
CA ALA A 58 -10.18 2.37 17.01
C ALA A 58 -11.00 3.36 16.17
N GLU A 59 -10.85 4.67 16.37
CA GLU A 59 -11.52 5.69 15.55
C GLU A 59 -11.12 5.61 14.07
N VAL A 60 -9.81 5.60 13.79
CA VAL A 60 -9.27 5.60 12.42
C VAL A 60 -9.57 4.28 11.68
N SER A 61 -9.45 3.15 12.39
CA SER A 61 -9.66 1.81 11.84
C SER A 61 -11.13 1.37 11.80
N ARG A 62 -12.07 2.23 12.22
CA ARG A 62 -13.52 1.95 12.30
C ARG A 62 -13.86 0.78 13.24
N GLY A 63 -13.28 0.80 14.44
CA GLY A 63 -13.51 -0.17 15.53
C GLY A 63 -12.49 -1.30 15.61
N GLY A 64 -11.33 -1.18 14.94
CA GLY A 64 -10.23 -2.12 15.10
C GLY A 64 -9.50 -1.97 16.43
N ARG A 65 -8.72 -2.99 16.80
CA ARG A 65 -7.91 -2.99 18.03
C ARG A 65 -6.42 -2.94 17.69
N LEU A 66 -5.67 -2.12 18.41
CA LEU A 66 -4.25 -1.90 18.17
C LEU A 66 -3.45 -3.21 18.38
N GLU A 67 -3.85 -4.02 19.35
CA GLU A 67 -3.23 -5.29 19.69
C GLU A 67 -3.26 -6.28 18.51
N ASP A 68 -4.34 -6.26 17.71
CA ASP A 68 -4.49 -7.14 16.56
C ASP A 68 -3.50 -6.77 15.44
N VAL A 69 -3.23 -5.47 15.25
CA VAL A 69 -2.22 -5.02 14.28
C VAL A 69 -0.82 -5.32 14.77
N ILE A 70 -0.53 -5.10 16.05
CA ILE A 70 0.76 -5.44 16.66
C ILE A 70 1.04 -6.95 16.52
N ALA A 71 0.05 -7.81 16.80
CA ALA A 71 0.16 -9.25 16.58
C ALA A 71 0.43 -9.58 15.10
N GLY A 72 -0.21 -8.85 14.18
CA GLY A 72 0.04 -8.99 12.75
C GLY A 72 1.44 -8.59 12.30
N ILE A 73 2.00 -7.53 12.89
CA ILE A 73 3.39 -7.11 12.64
C ILE A 73 4.35 -8.22 13.07
N TYR A 74 4.19 -8.79 14.27
CA TYR A 74 5.04 -9.89 14.74
C TYR A 74 4.90 -11.13 13.86
N ALA A 75 3.68 -11.52 13.50
CA ALA A 75 3.45 -12.66 12.62
C ALA A 75 4.14 -12.49 11.25
N ALA A 76 4.18 -11.27 10.70
CA ALA A 76 4.89 -10.99 9.46
C ALA A 76 6.41 -11.13 9.59
N VAL A 77 6.97 -10.59 10.68
CA VAL A 77 8.41 -10.73 10.98
C VAL A 77 8.78 -12.20 11.16
N GLU A 78 8.04 -12.93 11.98
CA GLU A 78 8.26 -14.36 12.25
C GLU A 78 8.14 -15.23 10.98
N ALA A 79 7.21 -14.88 10.08
CA ALA A 79 7.08 -15.57 8.79
C ALA A 79 8.18 -15.21 7.79
N GLY A 80 9.10 -14.28 8.11
CA GLY A 80 10.16 -13.86 7.21
C GLY A 80 9.68 -13.00 6.03
N LEU A 81 8.57 -12.25 6.21
CA LEU A 81 8.10 -11.25 5.24
C LEU A 81 8.91 -9.94 5.34
N THR A 82 10.23 -10.07 5.30
CA THR A 82 11.19 -9.00 5.60
C THR A 82 11.72 -8.32 4.33
N PRO A 83 11.97 -7.00 4.35
CA PRO A 83 11.73 -6.09 5.47
C PRO A 83 10.23 -5.80 5.65
N VAL A 84 9.76 -5.83 6.89
CA VAL A 84 8.44 -5.30 7.24
C VAL A 84 8.56 -3.78 7.29
N LYS A 85 7.64 -3.05 6.65
CA LYS A 85 7.62 -1.59 6.68
C LYS A 85 6.28 -1.08 7.21
N LEU A 86 6.30 -0.06 8.07
CA LEU A 86 5.08 0.61 8.50
C LEU A 86 4.77 1.79 7.58
N ASN A 87 3.49 1.95 7.25
CA ASN A 87 2.95 3.14 6.60
C ASN A 87 2.17 3.95 7.63
N CYS A 88 2.61 5.18 7.88
CA CYS A 88 1.94 6.12 8.77
C CYS A 88 1.52 7.35 7.96
N VAL A 89 0.22 7.63 7.93
CA VAL A 89 -0.31 8.83 7.28
C VAL A 89 -0.14 10.05 8.18
N ILE A 90 0.43 11.12 7.64
CA ILE A 90 0.69 12.38 8.35
C ILE A 90 -0.03 13.54 7.65
N ARG A 91 -0.36 14.61 8.39
CA ARG A 91 -1.01 15.80 7.80
C ARG A 91 0.02 16.84 7.39
N ASN A 92 0.90 17.18 8.31
CA ASN A 92 1.85 18.28 8.22
C ASN A 92 3.30 17.77 8.24
N SER A 93 3.65 16.85 9.15
CA SER A 93 5.04 16.41 9.30
C SER A 93 5.18 15.11 10.11
N PRO A 94 6.33 14.40 9.98
CA PRO A 94 6.67 13.28 10.85
C PRO A 94 6.84 13.62 12.34
N ALA A 95 6.80 14.90 12.72
CA ALA A 95 6.89 15.35 14.10
C ALA A 95 5.53 15.38 14.83
N GLU A 96 4.45 14.97 14.15
CA GLU A 96 3.14 14.81 14.78
C GLU A 96 3.19 13.76 15.91
N PRO A 97 2.44 13.95 17.02
CA PRO A 97 2.51 13.05 18.17
C PRO A 97 2.29 11.56 17.81
N ASP A 98 1.29 11.27 16.98
CA ASP A 98 1.01 9.91 16.53
C ASP A 98 2.15 9.35 15.66
N ALA A 99 2.66 10.14 14.71
CA ALA A 99 3.79 9.75 13.86
C ALA A 99 5.07 9.46 14.67
N LEU A 100 5.36 10.27 15.69
CA LEU A 100 6.46 10.03 16.61
C LEU A 100 6.27 8.75 17.42
N SER A 101 5.05 8.47 17.88
CA SER A 101 4.75 7.23 18.61
C SER A 101 4.95 5.98 17.75
N VAL A 102 4.50 6.01 16.48
CA VAL A 102 4.71 4.92 15.52
C VAL A 102 6.20 4.77 15.20
N LYS A 103 6.93 5.88 15.06
CA LYS A 103 8.38 5.87 14.84
C LYS A 103 9.11 5.22 16.01
N GLN A 104 8.81 5.60 17.24
CA GLN A 104 9.44 5.03 18.44
C GLN A 104 9.18 3.53 18.55
N PHE A 105 7.93 3.10 18.30
CA PHE A 105 7.57 1.69 18.26
C PHE A 105 8.40 0.93 17.21
N ALA A 106 8.48 1.45 15.98
CA ALA A 106 9.18 0.81 14.89
C ALA A 106 10.71 0.75 15.11
N ASP A 107 11.31 1.87 15.54
CA ASP A 107 12.75 1.97 15.84
C ASP A 107 13.14 0.95 16.93
N SER A 108 12.30 0.78 17.97
CA SER A 108 12.55 -0.20 19.04
C SER A 108 12.62 -1.65 18.57
N ARG A 109 12.15 -1.93 17.34
CA ARG A 109 12.08 -3.27 16.72
C ARG A 109 12.84 -3.39 15.42
N GLY A 110 13.61 -2.37 15.03
CA GLY A 110 14.33 -2.36 13.76
C GLY A 110 13.41 -2.42 12.53
N ILE A 111 12.19 -1.90 12.66
CA ILE A 111 11.20 -1.83 11.57
C ILE A 111 11.29 -0.44 10.92
N GLU A 112 11.31 -0.39 9.60
CA GLU A 112 11.31 0.88 8.87
C GLU A 112 9.91 1.52 8.84
N VAL A 113 9.83 2.84 8.99
CA VAL A 113 8.58 3.60 8.85
C VAL A 113 8.65 4.50 7.63
N ARG A 114 7.52 4.56 6.91
CA ARG A 114 7.29 5.49 5.81
C ARG A 114 6.17 6.44 6.19
N PHE A 115 6.44 7.74 6.10
CA PHE A 115 5.43 8.76 6.34
C PHE A 115 4.83 9.23 5.02
N ILE A 116 3.52 9.05 4.91
CA ILE A 116 2.74 9.38 3.73
C ILE A 116 1.92 10.61 4.06
N HIS A 117 2.18 11.75 3.40
CA HIS A 117 1.30 12.89 3.56
C HIS A 117 -0.11 12.55 3.08
N LEU A 118 -1.10 13.00 3.84
CA LEU A 118 -2.49 12.87 3.47
C LEU A 118 -2.70 13.47 2.08
N MET A 119 -3.14 12.62 1.16
CA MET A 119 -3.36 12.98 -0.23
C MET A 119 -4.81 13.40 -0.47
N ASN A 120 -4.99 14.32 -1.42
CA ASN A 120 -6.31 14.69 -1.91
C ASN A 120 -6.35 14.57 -3.43
N LEU A 121 -7.00 13.51 -3.91
CA LEU A 121 -7.11 13.21 -5.34
C LEU A 121 -7.88 14.29 -6.10
N ASN A 122 -8.89 14.90 -5.48
CA ASN A 122 -9.73 15.90 -6.14
C ASN A 122 -8.96 17.20 -6.39
N THR A 123 -8.14 17.63 -5.43
CA THR A 123 -7.32 18.85 -5.55
C THR A 123 -5.96 18.59 -6.19
N GLY A 124 -5.53 17.33 -6.25
CA GLY A 124 -4.22 16.96 -6.77
C GLY A 124 -3.08 17.11 -5.77
N GLU A 125 -3.41 17.22 -4.48
CA GLU A 125 -2.42 17.37 -3.42
C GLU A 125 -1.80 16.02 -3.08
N PHE A 126 -0.50 15.91 -3.30
CA PHE A 126 0.36 14.83 -2.84
C PHE A 126 1.79 15.32 -2.69
N SER A 127 2.60 14.57 -1.96
CA SER A 127 4.03 14.84 -1.82
C SER A 127 4.83 13.55 -1.87
N LYS A 128 6.15 13.70 -1.89
CA LYS A 128 7.05 12.54 -1.81
C LYS A 128 6.91 11.87 -0.45
N VAL A 129 6.83 10.55 -0.45
CA VAL A 129 6.80 9.74 0.76
C VAL A 129 8.14 9.85 1.48
N ILE A 130 8.13 10.13 2.77
CA ILE A 130 9.35 10.16 3.58
C ILE A 130 9.69 8.73 3.96
N GLY A 131 10.88 8.25 3.59
CA GLY A 131 11.27 6.84 3.75
C GLY A 131 10.82 5.92 2.60
N GLY A 132 10.44 6.46 1.43
CA GLY A 132 10.17 5.66 0.24
C GLY A 132 10.03 6.45 -1.05
N ASP A 133 9.79 5.76 -2.17
CA ASP A 133 9.76 6.38 -3.52
C ASP A 133 8.34 6.77 -3.99
N GLY A 134 7.37 6.82 -3.08
CA GLY A 134 6.01 7.27 -3.39
C GLY A 134 5.99 8.77 -3.70
N GLY A 135 5.08 9.21 -4.57
CA GLY A 135 4.90 10.65 -4.88
C GLY A 135 6.01 11.32 -5.69
N ASN A 136 7.09 10.60 -6.07
CA ASN A 136 8.13 11.14 -6.95
C ASN A 136 7.78 10.88 -8.44
N CYS A 137 7.10 11.83 -9.09
CA CYS A 137 6.66 11.66 -10.48
C CYS A 137 7.82 11.51 -11.49
N ALA A 138 8.96 12.18 -11.25
CA ALA A 138 10.11 12.15 -12.16
C ALA A 138 10.68 10.74 -12.39
N THR A 139 10.52 9.83 -11.42
CA THR A 139 11.00 8.44 -11.48
C THR A 139 9.87 7.43 -11.40
N CYS A 140 8.60 7.87 -11.50
CA CYS A 140 7.46 6.99 -11.30
C CYS A 140 7.23 6.08 -12.51
N ASN A 141 7.35 4.78 -12.30
CA ASN A 141 7.09 3.72 -13.30
C ASN A 141 5.83 2.89 -13.00
N ARG A 142 4.94 3.39 -12.13
CA ARG A 142 3.79 2.62 -11.63
C ARG A 142 2.59 2.72 -12.56
N LEU A 143 2.00 1.59 -12.92
CA LEU A 143 0.62 1.46 -13.42
C LEU A 143 -0.22 0.76 -12.36
N ARG A 144 -1.54 0.92 -12.38
CA ARG A 144 -2.42 0.29 -11.38
C ARG A 144 -3.59 -0.41 -12.06
N LEU A 145 -3.90 -1.61 -11.61
CA LEU A 145 -5.10 -2.34 -12.01
C LEU A 145 -6.13 -2.25 -10.87
N THR A 146 -7.31 -1.71 -11.15
CA THR A 146 -8.40 -1.62 -10.18
C THR A 146 -9.11 -2.97 -10.01
N ALA A 147 -9.87 -3.13 -8.93
CA ALA A 147 -10.67 -4.32 -8.68
C ALA A 147 -11.75 -4.57 -9.76
N ASN A 148 -12.15 -3.52 -10.48
CA ASN A 148 -13.12 -3.57 -11.58
C ASN A 148 -12.48 -3.90 -12.94
N GLY A 149 -11.16 -4.14 -12.97
CA GLY A 149 -10.43 -4.47 -14.19
C GLY A 149 -10.09 -3.25 -15.06
N ASN A 150 -9.97 -2.06 -14.47
CA ASN A 150 -9.49 -0.88 -15.18
C ASN A 150 -7.99 -0.71 -14.92
N LEU A 151 -7.20 -0.62 -15.97
CA LEU A 151 -5.81 -0.20 -15.89
C LEU A 151 -5.75 1.32 -15.91
N ILE A 152 -5.09 1.92 -14.93
CA ILE A 152 -4.93 3.37 -14.80
C ILE A 152 -3.44 3.77 -14.87
N PRO A 153 -3.11 4.85 -15.61
CA PRO A 153 -1.73 5.31 -15.82
C PRO A 153 -1.10 5.94 -14.57
N CYS A 154 -1.92 6.54 -13.72
CA CYS A 154 -1.54 7.29 -12.55
C CYS A 154 -2.69 7.26 -11.54
N LEU A 155 -2.36 7.36 -10.25
CA LEU A 155 -3.35 7.51 -9.18
C LEU A 155 -4.06 8.88 -9.22
N PHE A 156 -3.41 9.88 -9.83
CA PHE A 156 -3.91 11.24 -9.99
C PHE A 156 -4.19 11.49 -11.47
N SER A 157 -5.07 10.67 -12.05
CA SER A 157 -5.54 10.81 -13.43
C SER A 157 -6.93 10.19 -13.55
N ASN A 158 -7.84 10.82 -14.29
CA ASN A 158 -9.17 10.28 -14.60
C ASN A 158 -9.18 9.22 -15.72
N MET A 159 -8.01 8.90 -16.29
CA MET A 159 -7.93 7.96 -17.41
C MET A 159 -8.00 6.51 -16.92
N GLU A 160 -8.91 5.74 -17.52
CA GLU A 160 -9.13 4.34 -17.17
C GLU A 160 -9.33 3.48 -18.41
N PHE A 161 -8.63 2.36 -18.50
CA PHE A 161 -8.66 1.45 -19.65
C PHE A 161 -9.09 0.05 -19.20
N ASN A 162 -10.31 -0.37 -19.55
CA ASN A 162 -10.85 -1.63 -19.07
C ASN A 162 -10.28 -2.84 -19.83
N ILE A 163 -9.60 -3.75 -19.14
CA ILE A 163 -8.92 -4.90 -19.75
C ILE A 163 -9.87 -5.93 -20.35
N ARG A 164 -11.12 -6.00 -19.87
CA ARG A 164 -12.13 -6.94 -20.39
C ARG A 164 -12.79 -6.43 -21.66
N LYS A 165 -12.83 -5.09 -21.85
CA LYS A 165 -13.40 -4.45 -23.05
C LYS A 165 -12.38 -4.27 -24.16
N LEU A 166 -11.16 -3.86 -23.80
CA LEU A 166 -10.11 -3.54 -24.78
C LEU A 166 -9.18 -4.72 -25.09
N GLY A 167 -9.16 -5.74 -24.24
CA GLY A 167 -8.07 -6.72 -24.19
C GLY A 167 -6.90 -6.21 -23.34
N ILE A 168 -6.09 -7.15 -22.84
CA ILE A 168 -4.99 -6.85 -21.91
C ILE A 168 -3.91 -5.99 -22.57
N GLU A 169 -3.42 -6.40 -23.75
CA GLU A 169 -2.33 -5.73 -24.47
C GLU A 169 -2.69 -4.27 -24.80
N LYS A 170 -3.84 -4.06 -25.45
CA LYS A 170 -4.30 -2.72 -25.84
C LYS A 170 -4.55 -1.81 -24.64
N ALA A 171 -5.12 -2.34 -23.55
CA ALA A 171 -5.30 -1.56 -22.32
C ALA A 171 -3.95 -1.17 -21.71
N PHE A 172 -2.96 -2.07 -21.74
CA PHE A 172 -1.60 -1.81 -21.27
C PHE A 172 -0.90 -0.73 -22.09
N GLU A 173 -0.93 -0.84 -23.43
CA GLU A 173 -0.37 0.18 -24.32
C GLU A 173 -1.01 1.55 -24.08
N PHE A 174 -2.34 1.61 -23.98
CA PHE A 174 -3.03 2.87 -23.71
C PHE A 174 -2.68 3.47 -22.35
N ALA A 175 -2.60 2.66 -21.29
CA ALA A 175 -2.18 3.15 -19.99
C ALA A 175 -0.73 3.64 -20.00
N LEU A 176 0.16 2.97 -20.73
CA LEU A 176 1.57 3.36 -20.82
C LEU A 176 1.74 4.66 -21.61
N SER A 177 1.13 4.76 -22.80
CA SER A 177 1.23 5.94 -23.67
C SER A 177 0.55 7.18 -23.09
N ASN A 178 -0.45 7.00 -22.22
CA ASN A 178 -1.15 8.09 -21.54
C ASN A 178 -0.66 8.33 -20.11
N LYS A 179 0.52 7.79 -19.74
CA LYS A 179 1.12 8.08 -18.44
C LYS A 179 1.50 9.56 -18.34
N PRO A 180 0.90 10.34 -17.42
CA PRO A 180 1.18 11.76 -17.35
C PRO A 180 2.58 12.01 -16.77
N LYS A 181 3.20 13.13 -17.16
CA LYS A 181 4.50 13.58 -16.61
C LYS A 181 4.45 13.79 -15.11
N SER A 182 3.31 14.26 -14.59
CA SER A 182 3.03 14.41 -13.16
C SER A 182 1.57 14.08 -12.89
N GLY A 183 1.26 13.64 -11.67
CA GLY A 183 -0.13 13.55 -11.21
C GLY A 183 -0.83 14.89 -11.33
N THR A 184 -2.10 14.88 -11.75
CA THR A 184 -2.97 16.04 -11.78
C THR A 184 -4.06 15.86 -10.73
N THR A 185 -5.28 15.57 -11.14
CA THR A 185 -6.41 15.30 -10.26
C THR A 185 -7.09 14.01 -10.67
N SER A 186 -7.79 13.39 -9.73
CA SER A 186 -8.66 12.25 -9.97
C SER A 186 -9.97 12.43 -9.23
N ASN A 187 -11.08 12.23 -9.95
CA ASN A 187 -12.43 12.16 -9.40
C ASN A 187 -13.17 10.88 -9.84
N THR A 188 -12.50 9.96 -10.54
CA THR A 188 -13.08 8.69 -10.99
C THR A 188 -12.80 7.53 -10.03
N HIS A 189 -11.84 7.69 -9.13
CA HIS A 189 -11.51 6.72 -8.08
C HIS A 189 -11.07 7.44 -6.79
N GLY A 190 -11.14 6.73 -5.67
CA GLY A 190 -10.85 7.31 -4.35
C GLY A 190 -10.09 6.36 -3.43
N PHE A 191 -9.65 6.92 -2.30
CA PHE A 191 -9.09 6.16 -1.19
C PHE A 191 -10.18 5.72 -0.21
N TYR A 192 -9.92 4.60 0.46
CA TYR A 192 -10.50 4.32 1.76
C TYR A 192 -9.45 4.79 2.77
N ASN A 193 -9.84 5.61 3.76
CA ASN A 193 -9.01 6.44 4.67
C ASN A 193 -7.86 5.75 5.47
N THR A 194 -7.39 4.58 5.09
CA THR A 194 -6.29 3.84 5.73
C THR A 194 -5.32 3.33 4.67
N GLY A 195 -4.04 3.69 4.78
CA GLY A 195 -2.96 3.08 4.00
C GLY A 195 -2.44 3.82 2.75
N GLY A 196 -2.79 5.09 2.59
CA GLY A 196 -2.34 5.93 1.47
C GLY A 196 -2.63 5.39 0.08
#